data_AF-A0A7V4XCY0-F1
#
_entry.id   AF-A0A7V4XCY0-F1
#
_cell.length_a   1.000
_cell.length_b   1.000
_cell.length_c   1.000
_cell.angle_alpha   90.00
_cell.angle_beta   90.00
_cell.angle_gamma   90.00
#
_symmetry.space_group_name_H-M   'P 1'
#
loop_
_entity.id
_entity.type
_entity.pdbx_description
1 polymer ?
#
loop_
_entity_poly.entity_id
_entity_poly.type
_entity_poly.pdbx_seq_one_letter_code
_entity_poly.pdbx_strand_id
1 'polypeptide(L)'
;MKRYSSVLATLVLLLIMVGVASAQIMPPPTAPICPKPDTTASFYLQQGVYNKLPVWYFCTDTTDINFASTIQQPYRQLTLAPRLISAGGPLTLPPVATDGAAFLYINTGYQQGPIFSTIPGMATYSGIWEVAFVIWNPGSYPKALCSEADVLAAVAAGKAHLSLTYGTSFKKVILDCPIMVVGQLSNPLPTYPNPNTPYVSPQILNIYTGPGYRTVMIPAYSVYCQELIAKYIDRCRVIIPDVSNPILATKLRANYAPFLTAIDPPNRQFFSCVTGGPTGNLKAPSQLPVICQCPTGFGTNQLNLYYTPVMNLIYLNPGPNFPSFPNMQLCLVTSCNAVQTAITKGIYTATDIAVINAPVLDCQRAFPVCDP
;
A
#
# COMPACT_ATOMS: atom_id res chain seq x y z
N MET A 1 5.27 -73.79 24.70
CA MET A 1 4.36 -73.10 23.75
C MET A 1 4.04 -71.70 24.30
N LYS A 2 3.85 -70.70 23.43
CA LYS A 2 3.64 -69.25 23.69
C LYS A 2 4.91 -68.37 23.64
N ARG A 3 5.44 -68.17 22.42
CA ARG A 3 6.37 -67.06 22.06
C ARG A 3 5.93 -66.33 20.77
N TYR A 4 4.62 -66.14 20.57
CA TYR A 4 4.08 -65.44 19.39
C TYR A 4 3.21 -64.21 19.74
N SER A 5 3.21 -63.74 20.99
CA SER A 5 2.30 -62.66 21.41
C SER A 5 2.84 -61.25 21.20
N SER A 6 4.16 -61.05 21.19
CA SER A 6 4.76 -59.72 21.07
C SER A 6 4.90 -59.26 19.62
N VAL A 7 5.24 -60.15 18.70
CA VAL A 7 5.43 -59.80 17.27
C VAL A 7 4.12 -59.40 16.59
N LEU A 8 3.00 -60.04 16.95
CA LEU A 8 1.69 -59.70 16.40
C LEU A 8 1.17 -58.35 16.91
N ALA A 9 1.46 -58.01 18.17
CA ALA A 9 1.08 -56.71 18.75
C ALA A 9 1.85 -55.56 18.10
N THR A 10 3.14 -55.73 17.78
CA THR A 10 3.93 -54.69 17.11
C THR A 10 3.51 -54.49 15.65
N LEU A 11 3.11 -55.56 14.95
CA LEU A 11 2.68 -55.48 13.55
C LEU A 11 1.29 -54.82 13.40
N VAL A 12 0.38 -55.04 14.35
CA VAL A 12 -0.92 -54.34 14.40
C VAL A 12 -0.74 -52.86 14.73
N LEU A 13 0.21 -52.50 15.61
CA LEU A 13 0.50 -51.09 15.90
C LEU A 13 1.15 -50.36 14.71
N LEU A 14 1.98 -51.05 13.92
CA LEU A 14 2.58 -50.47 12.70
C LEU A 14 1.54 -50.28 11.59
N LEU A 15 0.54 -51.15 11.48
CA LEU A 15 -0.53 -51.03 10.47
C LEU A 15 -1.56 -49.94 10.81
N ILE A 16 -1.77 -49.62 12.09
CA ILE A 16 -2.62 -48.48 12.49
C ILE A 16 -1.90 -47.13 12.24
N MET A 17 -0.57 -47.10 12.25
CA MET A 17 0.23 -45.90 11.96
C MET A 17 0.38 -45.58 10.46
N VAL A 18 0.10 -46.52 9.56
CA VAL A 18 0.19 -46.34 8.09
C VAL A 18 -1.18 -46.03 7.45
N GLY A 19 -2.25 -46.03 8.25
CA GLY A 19 -3.64 -45.86 7.79
C GLY A 19 -4.22 -44.45 7.87
N VAL A 20 -3.44 -43.41 8.22
CA VAL A 20 -3.88 -42.02 7.98
C VAL A 20 -3.45 -41.68 6.56
N ALA A 21 -4.20 -42.21 5.59
CA ALA A 21 -4.20 -41.67 4.25
C ALA A 21 -4.44 -40.17 4.42
N SER A 22 -3.42 -39.38 4.11
CA SER A 22 -3.52 -37.96 3.91
C SER A 22 -4.53 -37.77 2.79
N ALA A 23 -5.81 -37.68 3.15
CA ALA A 23 -6.72 -36.82 2.43
C ALA A 23 -5.99 -35.48 2.44
N GLN A 24 -5.34 -35.16 1.32
CA GLN A 24 -5.05 -33.78 1.01
C GLN A 24 -6.43 -33.14 1.03
N ILE A 25 -6.79 -32.57 2.18
CA ILE A 25 -7.82 -31.56 2.26
C ILE A 25 -7.28 -30.53 1.28
N MET A 26 -7.75 -30.59 0.03
CA MET A 26 -7.47 -29.53 -0.91
C MET A 26 -7.89 -28.28 -0.16
N PRO A 27 -6.97 -27.32 0.08
CA PRO A 27 -7.34 -26.09 0.75
C PRO A 27 -8.58 -25.57 0.00
N PRO A 28 -9.64 -25.19 0.72
CA PRO A 28 -10.89 -24.77 0.10
C PRO A 28 -10.56 -23.78 -1.02
N PRO A 29 -11.24 -23.87 -2.19
CA PRO A 29 -10.92 -23.05 -3.36
C PRO A 29 -10.71 -21.63 -2.89
N THR A 30 -9.49 -21.14 -3.06
CA THR A 30 -9.06 -19.86 -2.50
C THR A 30 -10.04 -18.81 -3.00
N ALA A 31 -10.81 -18.24 -2.06
CA ALA A 31 -11.85 -17.27 -2.40
C ALA A 31 -11.27 -16.23 -3.36
N PRO A 32 -12.00 -15.88 -4.45
CA PRO A 32 -11.49 -14.97 -5.46
C PRO A 32 -10.99 -13.68 -4.80
N ILE A 33 -9.75 -13.32 -5.12
CA ILE A 33 -9.10 -12.13 -4.58
C ILE A 33 -9.68 -10.93 -5.33
N CYS A 34 -10.42 -10.07 -4.62
CA CYS A 34 -10.78 -8.74 -5.11
C CYS A 34 -9.92 -7.70 -4.37
N PRO A 35 -9.25 -6.79 -5.08
CA PRO A 35 -9.22 -6.67 -6.54
C PRO A 35 -8.26 -7.70 -7.19
N LYS A 36 -8.55 -8.07 -8.44
CA LYS A 36 -7.63 -8.85 -9.28
C LYS A 36 -6.85 -7.89 -10.18
N PRO A 37 -5.52 -7.99 -10.27
CA PRO A 37 -4.77 -7.13 -11.17
C PRO A 37 -5.11 -7.46 -12.63
N ASP A 38 -5.26 -6.43 -13.45
CA ASP A 38 -5.63 -6.52 -14.87
C ASP A 38 -4.64 -5.79 -15.79
N THR A 39 -3.65 -5.11 -15.22
CA THR A 39 -2.59 -4.42 -15.94
C THR A 39 -1.32 -4.34 -15.10
N THR A 40 -0.29 -3.63 -15.58
CA THR A 40 0.96 -3.38 -14.86
C THR A 40 1.31 -1.90 -14.92
N ALA A 41 2.16 -1.47 -13.99
CA ALA A 41 2.71 -0.13 -13.94
C ALA A 41 4.22 -0.19 -13.67
N SER A 42 4.95 0.77 -14.23
CA SER A 42 6.40 0.87 -14.10
C SER A 42 6.80 2.17 -13.42
N PHE A 43 7.73 2.09 -12.47
CA PHE A 43 8.18 3.24 -11.67
C PHE A 43 9.70 3.32 -11.66
N TYR A 44 10.24 4.53 -11.69
CA TYR A 44 11.66 4.73 -11.39
C TYR A 44 11.89 4.63 -9.90
N LEU A 45 12.89 3.85 -9.53
CA LEU A 45 13.32 3.70 -8.16
C LEU A 45 14.33 4.80 -7.82
N GLN A 46 14.06 5.47 -6.71
CA GLN A 46 15.01 6.29 -5.98
C GLN A 46 15.74 5.44 -4.94
N GLN A 47 16.89 5.96 -4.50
CA GLN A 47 17.70 5.32 -3.49
C GLN A 47 17.69 6.17 -2.21
N GLY A 48 17.40 5.52 -1.07
CA GLY A 48 17.61 6.03 0.28
C GLY A 48 18.43 5.05 1.10
N VAL A 49 18.31 5.11 2.43
CA VAL A 49 19.08 4.26 3.34
C VAL A 49 18.27 3.86 4.58
N TYR A 50 18.46 2.64 5.05
CA TYR A 50 17.93 2.11 6.31
C TYR A 50 19.03 1.26 6.96
N ASN A 51 19.45 1.61 8.17
CA ASN A 51 20.48 0.88 8.92
C ASN A 51 21.71 0.50 8.08
N LYS A 52 22.26 1.50 7.36
CA LYS A 52 23.42 1.40 6.46
C LYS A 52 23.21 0.58 5.19
N LEU A 53 22.01 0.04 4.99
CA LEU A 53 21.64 -0.66 3.76
C LEU A 53 20.91 0.31 2.81
N PRO A 54 21.17 0.22 1.50
CA PRO A 54 20.42 1.02 0.53
C PRO A 54 18.94 0.61 0.53
N VAL A 55 18.05 1.57 0.33
CA VAL A 55 16.61 1.35 0.19
C VAL A 55 16.18 1.82 -1.18
N TRP A 56 15.40 1.00 -1.89
CA TRP A 56 14.87 1.34 -3.21
C TRP A 56 13.36 1.54 -3.09
N TYR A 57 12.90 2.73 -3.46
CA TYR A 57 11.52 3.16 -3.29
C TYR A 57 11.08 4.04 -4.47
N PHE A 58 9.79 4.28 -4.60
CA PHE A 58 9.25 5.36 -5.44
C PHE A 58 8.20 6.11 -4.63
N CYS A 59 7.75 7.28 -5.08
CA CYS A 59 6.65 8.00 -4.45
C CYS A 59 5.57 8.35 -5.45
N THR A 60 4.35 8.52 -4.97
CA THR A 60 3.18 8.79 -5.83
C THR A 60 2.41 10.02 -5.41
N ASP A 61 2.35 10.32 -4.11
CA ASP A 61 1.46 11.34 -3.55
C ASP A 61 2.16 12.15 -2.46
N THR A 62 1.70 13.37 -2.21
CA THR A 62 2.27 14.27 -1.19
C THR A 62 1.26 15.29 -0.68
N THR A 63 1.44 15.80 0.54
CA THR A 63 0.67 16.96 1.05
C THR A 63 1.24 18.32 0.64
N ASP A 64 2.47 18.35 0.14
CA ASP A 64 3.21 19.59 -0.08
C ASP A 64 3.30 19.93 -1.56
N ILE A 65 2.96 21.18 -1.90
CA ILE A 65 2.91 21.64 -3.28
C ILE A 65 4.29 21.68 -3.96
N ASN A 66 5.37 21.92 -3.20
CA ASN A 66 6.73 21.94 -3.72
C ASN A 66 7.17 20.51 -4.06
N PHE A 67 6.88 19.55 -3.18
CA PHE A 67 7.08 18.13 -3.49
C PHE A 67 6.19 17.68 -4.65
N ALA A 68 4.95 18.17 -4.73
CA ALA A 68 4.04 17.87 -5.83
C ALA A 68 4.60 18.35 -7.18
N SER A 69 5.32 19.48 -7.19
CA SER A 69 5.98 19.96 -8.41
C SER A 69 7.15 19.09 -8.88
N THR A 70 7.70 18.23 -8.00
CA THR A 70 8.82 17.35 -8.31
C THR A 70 8.38 16.23 -9.26
N ILE A 71 9.03 16.13 -10.42
CA ILE A 71 8.75 15.07 -11.40
C ILE A 71 9.42 13.77 -10.93
N GLN A 72 8.62 12.74 -10.66
CA GLN A 72 9.11 11.38 -10.52
C GLN A 72 8.84 10.59 -11.80
N GLN A 73 9.85 9.84 -12.23
CA GLN A 73 9.84 9.19 -13.52
C GLN A 73 9.05 7.85 -13.56
N PRO A 74 8.46 7.49 -14.72
CA PRO A 74 8.54 8.22 -15.97
C PRO A 74 7.47 9.32 -16.06
N TYR A 75 7.86 10.55 -15.76
CA TYR A 75 7.19 11.81 -16.06
C TYR A 75 5.85 12.09 -15.39
N ARG A 76 5.64 11.71 -14.12
CA ARG A 76 4.51 12.27 -13.35
C ARG A 76 4.99 13.02 -12.11
N GLN A 77 4.43 14.21 -11.96
CA GLN A 77 4.43 14.92 -10.70
C GLN A 77 3.72 14.08 -9.63
N LEU A 78 4.16 14.18 -8.37
CA LEU A 78 3.42 13.57 -7.28
C LEU A 78 2.00 14.15 -7.23
N THR A 79 1.00 13.32 -6.96
CA THR A 79 -0.37 13.78 -6.80
C THR A 79 -0.49 14.55 -5.47
N LEU A 80 -0.99 15.79 -5.52
CA LEU A 80 -1.29 16.52 -4.29
C LEU A 80 -2.48 15.86 -3.56
N ALA A 81 -2.25 15.37 -2.34
CA ALA A 81 -3.23 14.69 -1.50
C ALA A 81 -3.30 15.36 -0.12
N PRO A 82 -3.94 16.54 0.01
CA PRO A 82 -3.94 17.32 1.24
C PRO A 82 -4.52 16.59 2.45
N ARG A 83 -5.45 15.64 2.25
CA ARG A 83 -6.02 14.82 3.33
C ARG A 83 -5.02 13.90 4.01
N LEU A 84 -3.85 13.67 3.42
CA LEU A 84 -2.78 12.93 4.09
C LEU A 84 -2.18 13.71 5.26
N ILE A 85 -2.43 15.02 5.41
CA ILE A 85 -1.79 15.86 6.44
C ILE A 85 -2.00 15.32 7.87
N SER A 86 -3.15 14.69 8.11
CA SER A 86 -3.54 14.08 9.38
C SER A 86 -3.23 12.57 9.45
N ALA A 87 -2.70 11.97 8.39
CA ALA A 87 -2.27 10.57 8.38
C ALA A 87 -1.03 10.31 9.25
N GLY A 88 -0.23 11.35 9.50
CA GLY A 88 0.96 11.24 10.33
C GLY A 88 0.71 11.36 11.83
N GLY A 89 -0.54 11.30 12.34
CA GLY A 89 -0.85 11.41 13.78
C GLY A 89 -0.36 12.71 14.48
N PRO A 90 -0.65 12.87 15.79
CA PRO A 90 -0.08 13.93 16.62
C PRO A 90 1.36 13.54 17.01
N LEU A 91 2.31 13.80 16.13
CA LEU A 91 3.70 13.43 16.38
C LEU A 91 4.51 14.60 16.93
N THR A 92 5.13 14.35 18.08
CA THR A 92 6.22 15.17 18.61
C THR A 92 7.51 14.62 18.00
N LEU A 93 8.38 15.48 17.47
CA LEU A 93 9.68 15.05 16.95
C LEU A 93 10.49 14.31 18.04
N PRO A 94 11.32 13.31 17.68
CA PRO A 94 12.25 12.69 18.62
C PRO A 94 13.14 13.73 19.33
N PRO A 95 13.53 13.52 20.61
CA PRO A 95 13.34 12.31 21.42
C PRO A 95 12.03 12.26 22.22
N VAL A 96 11.12 13.24 22.03
CA VAL A 96 9.83 13.30 22.75
C VAL A 96 8.75 12.45 22.07
N ALA A 97 9.06 11.88 20.89
CA ALA A 97 8.16 10.99 20.17
C ALA A 97 7.74 9.81 21.05
N THR A 98 6.46 9.75 21.40
CA THR A 98 5.84 8.57 22.00
C THR A 98 5.68 7.46 20.95
N ASP A 99 5.78 6.21 21.40
CA ASP A 99 5.80 4.97 20.63
C ASP A 99 5.06 4.98 19.28
N GLY A 100 5.79 4.65 18.20
CA GLY A 100 5.21 4.15 16.95
C GLY A 100 5.34 5.04 15.71
N ALA A 101 5.83 6.27 15.86
CA ALA A 101 6.05 7.21 14.76
C ALA A 101 7.15 6.74 13.79
N ALA A 102 6.82 6.56 12.51
CA ALA A 102 7.81 6.35 11.45
C ALA A 102 8.06 7.64 10.67
N PHE A 103 9.30 8.10 10.66
CA PHE A 103 9.76 9.26 9.88
C PHE A 103 10.57 8.84 8.65
N LEU A 104 10.50 9.69 7.63
CA LEU A 104 11.45 9.77 6.54
C LEU A 104 12.33 11.00 6.76
N TYR A 105 13.60 10.79 7.09
CA TYR A 105 14.50 11.91 7.35
C TYR A 105 15.17 12.42 6.09
N ILE A 106 15.14 13.73 5.88
CA ILE A 106 15.88 14.41 4.81
C ILE A 106 17.07 15.14 5.43
N ASN A 107 18.28 14.71 5.06
CA ASN A 107 19.53 15.32 5.52
C ASN A 107 19.79 16.61 4.75
N THR A 108 19.46 17.76 5.35
CA THR A 108 19.65 19.05 4.68
C THR A 108 21.14 19.38 4.64
N GLY A 109 21.63 19.94 3.52
CA GLY A 109 23.05 20.32 3.39
C GLY A 109 24.02 19.17 3.09
N TYR A 110 23.55 17.94 2.89
CA TYR A 110 24.36 16.82 2.39
C TYR A 110 23.63 16.07 1.28
N GLN A 111 24.29 15.85 0.13
CA GLN A 111 23.68 15.18 -1.01
C GLN A 111 23.61 13.67 -0.79
N GLN A 112 22.47 13.18 -0.32
CA GLN A 112 22.16 11.77 -0.18
C GLN A 112 20.65 11.52 -0.35
N GLY A 113 20.27 10.26 -0.50
CA GLY A 113 18.87 9.85 -0.37
C GLY A 113 18.35 9.98 1.06
N PRO A 114 17.02 9.87 1.26
CA PRO A 114 16.43 9.97 2.57
C PRO A 114 16.79 8.77 3.45
N ILE A 115 16.67 8.97 4.76
CA ILE A 115 16.88 7.93 5.77
C ILE A 115 15.51 7.43 6.24
N PHE A 116 15.27 6.14 6.11
CA PHE A 116 14.04 5.50 6.59
C PHE A 116 14.23 5.04 8.04
N SER A 117 13.18 5.17 8.86
CA SER A 117 13.14 4.71 10.26
C SER A 117 12.62 3.27 10.41
N THR A 118 11.91 2.75 9.41
CA THR A 118 11.27 1.44 9.45
C THR A 118 11.20 0.83 8.06
N ILE A 119 10.86 -0.46 7.97
CA ILE A 119 10.77 -1.22 6.71
C ILE A 119 9.50 -2.07 6.68
N PRO A 120 9.04 -2.52 5.49
CA PRO A 120 7.86 -3.36 5.39
C PRO A 120 7.84 -4.55 6.35
N GLY A 121 6.68 -4.81 6.93
CA GLY A 121 6.46 -5.87 7.92
C GLY A 121 6.72 -5.46 9.37
N MET A 122 7.41 -4.35 9.63
CA MET A 122 7.55 -3.81 10.99
C MET A 122 6.26 -3.10 11.44
N ALA A 123 6.01 -3.08 12.75
CA ALA A 123 4.77 -2.54 13.35
C ALA A 123 4.48 -1.08 12.98
N THR A 124 5.52 -0.28 12.74
CA THR A 124 5.44 1.16 12.44
C THR A 124 5.40 1.48 10.94
N TYR A 125 5.54 0.49 10.06
CA TYR A 125 5.56 0.73 8.61
C TYR A 125 4.15 0.89 8.04
N SER A 126 3.96 1.95 7.24
CA SER A 126 2.71 2.28 6.53
C SER A 126 2.89 2.52 5.02
N GLY A 127 4.12 2.77 4.53
CA GLY A 127 4.37 3.34 3.19
C GLY A 127 4.05 4.84 3.08
N ILE A 128 3.39 5.41 4.10
CA ILE A 128 3.04 6.83 4.23
C ILE A 128 3.95 7.47 5.27
N TRP A 129 4.78 8.41 4.83
CA TRP A 129 5.88 8.94 5.60
C TRP A 129 5.66 10.38 5.99
N GLU A 130 5.83 10.70 7.27
CA GLU A 130 6.08 12.07 7.68
C GLU A 130 7.56 12.43 7.47
N VAL A 131 7.80 13.58 6.85
CA VAL A 131 9.15 14.06 6.59
C VAL A 131 9.65 14.84 7.79
N ALA A 132 10.81 14.43 8.30
CA ALA A 132 11.58 15.18 9.28
C ALA A 132 12.88 15.69 8.63
N PHE A 133 13.06 17.00 8.57
CA PHE A 133 14.27 17.62 8.06
C PHE A 133 15.34 17.62 9.15
N VAL A 134 16.52 17.10 8.84
CA VAL A 134 17.71 17.18 9.69
C VAL A 134 18.45 18.45 9.31
N ILE A 135 18.41 19.46 10.17
CA ILE A 135 19.00 20.78 9.94
C ILE A 135 20.27 20.92 10.77
N TRP A 136 21.40 21.13 10.11
CA TRP A 136 22.70 21.28 10.78
C TRP A 136 22.83 22.64 11.44
N ASN A 137 23.31 22.65 12.68
CA ASN A 137 23.52 23.86 13.45
C ASN A 137 24.72 24.66 12.91
N PRO A 138 24.73 25.99 13.06
CA PRO A 138 25.89 26.82 12.68
C PRO A 138 27.20 26.28 13.26
N GLY A 139 28.24 26.23 12.45
CA GLY A 139 29.56 25.69 12.86
C GLY A 139 29.66 24.16 12.85
N SER A 140 28.58 23.42 12.56
CA SER A 140 28.62 21.98 12.31
C SER A 140 28.79 21.67 10.83
N TYR A 141 29.46 20.56 10.50
CA TYR A 141 29.66 20.11 9.12
C TYR A 141 28.66 19.01 8.76
N PRO A 142 27.81 19.22 7.74
CA PRO A 142 26.95 18.17 7.22
C PRO A 142 27.74 16.94 6.78
N LYS A 143 27.28 15.76 7.18
CA LYS A 143 27.87 14.47 6.80
C LYS A 143 26.78 13.46 6.48
N ALA A 144 27.19 12.36 5.85
CA ALA A 144 26.30 11.23 5.60
C ALA A 144 25.69 10.71 6.92
N LEU A 145 24.38 10.49 6.89
CA LEU A 145 23.62 9.81 7.94
C LEU A 145 23.00 8.56 7.32
N CYS A 146 23.33 7.39 7.86
CA CYS A 146 23.02 6.11 7.24
C CYS A 146 21.95 5.32 8.01
N SER A 147 21.43 5.88 9.09
CA SER A 147 20.42 5.27 9.96
C SER A 147 19.72 6.33 10.78
N GLU A 148 18.53 6.01 11.28
CA GLU A 148 17.86 6.86 12.27
C GLU A 148 18.73 7.06 13.52
N ALA A 149 19.47 6.04 13.95
CA ALA A 149 20.43 6.15 15.05
C ALA A 149 21.50 7.23 14.79
N ASP A 150 22.01 7.35 13.56
CA ASP A 150 22.96 8.41 13.19
C ASP A 150 22.30 9.81 13.27
N VAL A 151 21.04 9.92 12.85
CA VAL A 151 20.25 11.16 12.94
C VAL A 151 20.09 11.57 14.40
N LEU A 152 19.61 10.66 15.26
CA LEU A 152 19.40 10.92 16.68
C LEU A 152 20.72 11.23 17.40
N ALA A 153 21.82 10.56 17.02
CA ALA A 153 23.14 10.87 17.56
C ALA A 153 23.64 12.27 17.16
N ALA A 154 23.37 12.72 15.93
CA ALA A 154 23.72 14.08 15.51
C ALA A 154 22.92 15.14 16.28
N VAL A 155 21.64 14.88 16.55
CA VAL A 155 20.76 15.74 17.34
C VAL A 155 21.20 15.77 18.81
N ALA A 156 21.41 14.60 19.42
CA ALA A 156 21.86 14.49 20.81
C ALA A 156 23.23 15.15 21.04
N ALA A 157 24.12 15.13 20.04
CA ALA A 157 25.41 15.80 20.08
C ALA A 157 25.32 17.33 19.84
N GLY A 158 24.12 17.90 19.66
CA GLY A 158 23.92 19.32 19.39
C GLY A 158 24.44 19.78 18.02
N LYS A 159 24.70 18.85 17.08
CA LYS A 159 25.21 19.16 15.73
C LYS A 159 24.10 19.48 14.73
N ALA A 160 22.91 18.96 14.99
CA ALA A 160 21.73 19.18 14.18
C ALA A 160 20.49 19.29 15.07
N HIS A 161 19.38 19.73 14.50
CA HIS A 161 18.05 19.63 15.09
C HIS A 161 17.07 19.10 14.03
N LEU A 162 15.92 18.59 14.49
CA LEU A 162 14.84 18.14 13.61
C LEU A 162 13.81 19.25 13.42
N SER A 163 13.23 19.31 12.23
CA SER A 163 12.12 20.20 11.92
C SER A 163 11.13 19.51 10.98
N LEU A 164 9.83 19.78 11.15
CA LEU A 164 8.79 19.32 10.22
C LEU A 164 8.61 20.26 9.01
N THR A 165 9.31 21.38 9.03
CA THR A 165 9.27 22.42 8.00
C THR A 165 10.67 22.79 7.57
N TYR A 166 10.87 23.08 6.28
CA TYR A 166 12.15 23.51 5.75
C TYR A 166 11.98 24.31 4.45
N GLY A 167 12.79 25.35 4.27
CA GLY A 167 12.71 26.21 3.09
C GLY A 167 11.30 26.81 2.91
N THR A 168 10.65 26.47 1.79
CA THR A 168 9.28 26.92 1.45
C THR A 168 8.17 25.95 1.90
N SER A 169 8.52 24.84 2.55
CA SER A 169 7.55 23.92 3.16
C SER A 169 7.23 24.39 4.57
N PHE A 170 6.14 25.18 4.69
CA PHE A 170 5.69 25.78 5.96
C PHE A 170 4.70 24.91 6.75
N LYS A 171 4.45 23.68 6.30
CA LYS A 171 3.56 22.71 6.93
C LYS A 171 4.22 21.33 6.94
N LYS A 172 3.68 20.44 7.78
CA LYS A 172 4.02 19.02 7.80
C LYS A 172 3.94 18.42 6.38
N VAL A 173 5.04 17.85 5.93
CA VAL A 173 5.12 17.17 4.63
C VAL A 173 4.90 15.69 4.85
N ILE A 174 3.89 15.14 4.17
CA ILE A 174 3.65 13.70 4.13
C ILE A 174 3.91 13.23 2.69
N LEU A 175 4.58 12.09 2.56
CA LEU A 175 4.86 11.45 1.28
C LEU A 175 4.33 10.02 1.27
N ASP A 176 3.64 9.65 0.20
CA ASP A 176 3.38 8.26 -0.13
C ASP A 176 4.58 7.71 -0.88
N CYS A 177 5.43 6.94 -0.20
CA CYS A 177 6.67 6.39 -0.75
C CYS A 177 6.85 4.90 -0.36
N PRO A 178 6.19 3.96 -1.04
CA PRO A 178 6.36 2.54 -0.77
C PRO A 178 7.79 2.06 -0.99
N ILE A 179 8.28 1.21 -0.08
CA ILE A 179 9.59 0.56 -0.20
C ILE A 179 9.45 -0.71 -1.04
N MET A 180 10.32 -0.85 -2.04
CA MET A 180 10.36 -2.01 -2.93
C MET A 180 11.47 -2.99 -2.56
N VAL A 181 12.65 -2.51 -2.18
CA VAL A 181 13.79 -3.35 -1.78
C VAL A 181 14.55 -2.66 -0.66
N VAL A 182 14.96 -3.44 0.35
CA VAL A 182 15.96 -3.01 1.33
C VAL A 182 17.18 -3.90 1.12
N GLY A 183 18.32 -3.27 0.88
CA GLY A 183 19.57 -3.89 0.50
C GLY A 183 19.87 -3.81 -0.99
N GLN A 184 20.82 -4.63 -1.44
CA GLN A 184 21.34 -4.53 -2.80
C GLN A 184 20.27 -4.91 -3.83
N LEU A 185 20.05 -4.02 -4.81
CA LEU A 185 19.17 -4.26 -5.95
C LEU A 185 19.96 -4.99 -7.05
N SER A 186 19.57 -6.23 -7.35
CA SER A 186 20.16 -7.04 -8.41
C SER A 186 19.09 -7.57 -9.37
N ASN A 187 19.52 -7.95 -10.58
CA ASN A 187 18.74 -8.74 -11.53
C ASN A 187 19.54 -10.02 -11.86
N PRO A 188 19.05 -11.23 -11.57
CA PRO A 188 17.76 -11.53 -10.94
C PRO A 188 17.66 -10.99 -9.51
N LEU A 189 16.42 -10.84 -9.04
CA LEU A 189 16.14 -10.42 -7.66
C LEU A 189 16.83 -11.37 -6.68
N PRO A 190 17.38 -10.87 -5.56
CA PRO A 190 17.92 -11.71 -4.52
C PRO A 190 16.84 -12.66 -4.00
N THR A 191 17.17 -13.95 -3.87
CA THR A 191 16.30 -14.89 -3.17
C THR A 191 16.37 -14.62 -1.66
N TYR A 192 15.22 -14.70 -1.00
CA TYR A 192 15.17 -14.64 0.46
C TYR A 192 15.49 -16.04 1.04
N PRO A 193 16.24 -16.14 2.16
CA PRO A 193 16.87 -15.08 2.93
C PRO A 193 18.24 -14.65 2.37
N ASN A 194 18.48 -13.33 2.26
CA ASN A 194 19.79 -12.76 1.94
C ASN A 194 20.16 -11.70 3.00
N PRO A 195 21.29 -11.83 3.72
CA PRO A 195 21.69 -10.86 4.73
C PRO A 195 21.95 -9.45 4.16
N ASN A 196 22.30 -9.35 2.88
CA ASN A 196 22.53 -8.09 2.17
C ASN A 196 21.27 -7.52 1.52
N THR A 197 20.17 -8.27 1.52
CA THR A 197 18.86 -7.87 1.00
C THR A 197 17.76 -8.34 1.96
N PRO A 198 17.62 -7.68 3.13
CA PRO A 198 16.67 -8.09 4.15
C PRO A 198 15.20 -8.00 3.69
N TYR A 199 14.91 -7.27 2.61
CA TYR A 199 13.55 -7.16 2.11
C TYR A 199 13.48 -6.99 0.59
N VAL A 200 12.54 -7.71 -0.03
CA VAL A 200 12.11 -7.52 -1.43
C VAL A 200 10.59 -7.58 -1.45
N SER A 201 9.95 -6.56 -2.02
CA SER A 201 8.50 -6.50 -2.15
C SER A 201 8.00 -7.68 -2.99
N PRO A 202 7.01 -8.44 -2.49
CA PRO A 202 6.50 -9.57 -3.23
C PRO A 202 5.74 -9.15 -4.50
N GLN A 203 5.41 -7.87 -4.69
CA GLN A 203 4.73 -7.37 -5.91
C GLN A 203 5.65 -7.22 -7.09
N ILE A 204 6.97 -7.24 -6.89
CA ILE A 204 7.89 -7.00 -8.00
C ILE A 204 7.72 -8.11 -9.03
N LEU A 205 7.30 -7.72 -10.23
CA LEU A 205 7.19 -8.60 -11.39
C LEU A 205 8.51 -8.62 -12.17
N ASN A 206 9.14 -7.44 -12.30
CA ASN A 206 10.43 -7.30 -12.95
C ASN A 206 11.18 -6.05 -12.46
N ILE A 207 12.50 -6.06 -12.57
CA ILE A 207 13.37 -4.91 -12.37
C ILE A 207 14.24 -4.73 -13.60
N TYR A 208 14.29 -3.50 -14.11
CA TYR A 208 15.20 -3.13 -15.17
C TYR A 208 16.26 -2.18 -14.62
N THR A 209 17.52 -2.51 -14.87
CA THR A 209 18.67 -1.71 -14.44
C THR A 209 19.45 -1.22 -15.65
N GLY A 210 19.36 0.07 -15.94
CA GLY A 210 20.12 0.74 -17.00
C GLY A 210 21.19 1.70 -16.47
N PRO A 211 22.05 2.26 -17.31
CA PRO A 211 22.95 3.33 -16.91
C PRO A 211 22.15 4.52 -16.35
N GLY A 212 22.34 4.85 -15.07
CA GLY A 212 21.71 6.01 -14.43
C GLY A 212 20.25 5.85 -14.02
N TYR A 213 19.59 4.70 -14.27
CA TYR A 213 18.23 4.49 -13.81
C TYR A 213 17.93 3.05 -13.40
N ARG A 214 16.95 2.91 -12.52
CA ARG A 214 16.41 1.64 -12.04
C ARG A 214 14.90 1.75 -12.13
N THR A 215 14.24 0.76 -12.72
CA THR A 215 12.78 0.71 -12.75
C THR A 215 12.26 -0.59 -12.19
N VAL A 216 11.07 -0.54 -11.63
CA VAL A 216 10.31 -1.69 -11.15
C VAL A 216 9.00 -1.77 -11.90
N MET A 217 8.58 -2.98 -12.24
CA MET A 217 7.24 -3.25 -12.76
C MET A 217 6.42 -3.98 -11.69
N ILE A 218 5.23 -3.46 -11.38
CA ILE A 218 4.30 -4.03 -10.38
C ILE A 218 2.89 -4.18 -10.98
N PRO A 219 2.03 -5.03 -10.39
CA PRO A 219 0.63 -5.15 -10.79
C PRO A 219 -0.13 -3.85 -10.57
N ALA A 220 -1.05 -3.55 -11.47
CA ALA A 220 -1.99 -2.44 -11.35
C ALA A 220 -3.42 -2.94 -11.60
N TYR A 221 -4.39 -2.14 -11.16
CA TYR A 221 -5.80 -2.50 -11.08
C TYR A 221 -6.63 -1.39 -11.71
N SER A 222 -7.51 -1.73 -12.65
CA SER A 222 -8.56 -0.81 -13.10
C SER A 222 -9.62 -0.65 -12.02
N VAL A 223 -10.04 0.59 -11.78
CA VAL A 223 -11.14 0.95 -10.88
C VAL A 223 -12.07 1.94 -11.56
N TYR A 224 -13.35 1.92 -11.18
CA TYR A 224 -14.22 3.05 -11.42
C TYR A 224 -14.00 4.11 -10.36
N CYS A 225 -14.01 5.36 -10.79
CA CYS A 225 -13.86 6.50 -9.92
C CYS A 225 -14.81 7.60 -10.37
N GLN A 226 -15.54 8.22 -9.45
CA GLN A 226 -16.43 9.32 -9.79
C GLN A 226 -15.75 10.67 -9.53
N GLU A 227 -15.71 11.51 -10.55
CA GLU A 227 -15.25 12.89 -10.43
C GLU A 227 -16.20 13.71 -9.54
N LEU A 228 -15.65 14.45 -8.58
CA LEU A 228 -16.45 15.14 -7.57
C LEU A 228 -17.36 16.23 -8.16
N ILE A 229 -16.86 17.00 -9.13
CA ILE A 229 -17.54 18.18 -9.68
C ILE A 229 -18.48 17.77 -10.81
N ALA A 230 -17.94 17.20 -11.88
CA ALA A 230 -18.72 16.90 -13.07
C ALA A 230 -19.53 15.59 -12.98
N LYS A 231 -19.34 14.81 -11.90
CA LYS A 231 -20.01 13.52 -11.65
C LYS A 231 -19.77 12.45 -12.71
N TYR A 232 -18.83 12.68 -13.64
CA TYR A 232 -18.38 11.67 -14.60
C TYR A 232 -17.78 10.47 -13.88
N ILE A 233 -17.95 9.32 -14.50
CA ILE A 233 -17.28 8.09 -14.08
C ILE A 233 -16.05 7.94 -14.97
N ASP A 234 -14.89 7.90 -14.33
CA ASP A 234 -13.63 7.60 -14.98
C ASP A 234 -13.25 6.16 -14.68
N ARG A 235 -12.57 5.53 -15.64
CA ARG A 235 -11.82 4.31 -15.41
C ARG A 235 -10.39 4.72 -15.09
N CYS A 236 -9.98 4.49 -13.86
CA CYS A 236 -8.65 4.82 -13.39
C CYS A 236 -7.79 3.57 -13.21
N ARG A 237 -6.47 3.73 -13.24
CA ARG A 237 -5.51 2.72 -12.81
C ARG A 237 -4.98 3.06 -11.44
N VAL A 238 -4.91 2.08 -10.56
CA VAL A 238 -4.27 2.18 -9.25
C VAL A 238 -3.22 1.08 -9.08
N ILE A 239 -2.30 1.27 -8.16
CA ILE A 239 -1.46 0.20 -7.59
C ILE A 239 -1.88 -0.03 -6.14
N ILE A 240 -1.47 -1.14 -5.53
CA ILE A 240 -1.73 -1.40 -4.11
C ILE A 240 -0.44 -1.87 -3.44
N PRO A 241 0.57 -0.98 -3.27
CA PRO A 241 1.88 -1.38 -2.78
C PRO A 241 1.86 -1.87 -1.34
N ASP A 242 0.97 -1.33 -0.49
CA ASP A 242 0.96 -1.60 0.95
C ASP A 242 -0.44 -1.95 1.47
N VAL A 243 -0.51 -2.91 2.38
CA VAL A 243 -1.76 -3.45 2.94
C VAL A 243 -1.60 -3.75 4.44
N SER A 244 -2.56 -3.28 5.25
CA SER A 244 -2.55 -3.45 6.71
C SER A 244 -2.93 -4.83 7.22
N ASN A 245 -3.60 -5.66 6.42
CA ASN A 245 -3.98 -7.01 6.81
C ASN A 245 -2.93 -8.01 6.25
N PRO A 246 -2.28 -8.84 7.09
CA PRO A 246 -1.18 -9.69 6.62
C PRO A 246 -1.64 -10.78 5.64
N ILE A 247 -2.83 -11.35 5.85
CA ILE A 247 -3.39 -12.39 4.97
C ILE A 247 -3.70 -11.79 3.59
N LEU A 248 -4.28 -10.60 3.56
CA LEU A 248 -4.57 -9.90 2.32
C LEU A 248 -3.29 -9.42 1.63
N ALA A 249 -2.31 -8.92 2.38
CA ALA A 249 -0.99 -8.54 1.85
C ALA A 249 -0.35 -9.73 1.12
N THR A 250 -0.36 -10.93 1.71
CA THR A 250 0.11 -12.15 1.03
C THR A 250 -0.67 -12.44 -0.25
N LYS A 251 -2.01 -12.33 -0.23
CA LYS A 251 -2.88 -12.59 -1.40
C LYS A 251 -2.63 -11.60 -2.55
N LEU A 252 -2.50 -10.31 -2.23
CA LEU A 252 -2.21 -9.24 -3.20
C LEU A 252 -0.72 -9.13 -3.52
N ARG A 253 0.12 -9.97 -2.89
CA ARG A 253 1.57 -9.89 -2.90
C ARG A 253 2.11 -8.52 -2.46
N ALA A 254 1.30 -7.70 -1.79
CA ALA A 254 1.64 -6.37 -1.30
C ALA A 254 2.61 -6.40 -0.11
N ASN A 255 3.21 -5.25 0.17
CA ASN A 255 3.93 -5.04 1.41
C ASN A 255 2.95 -5.12 2.59
N TYR A 256 3.35 -5.82 3.65
CA TYR A 256 2.60 -5.78 4.90
C TYR A 256 2.91 -4.47 5.65
N ALA A 257 1.87 -3.67 5.89
CA ALA A 257 1.98 -2.31 6.43
C ALA A 257 0.97 -2.08 7.57
N PRO A 258 1.23 -2.66 8.75
CA PRO A 258 0.28 -2.64 9.87
C PRO A 258 -0.11 -1.22 10.31
N PHE A 259 0.80 -0.25 10.19
CA PHE A 259 0.57 1.11 10.67
C PHE A 259 -0.39 1.92 9.78
N LEU A 260 -0.77 1.42 8.61
CA LEU A 260 -1.88 2.01 7.83
C LEU A 260 -3.19 2.07 8.66
N THR A 261 -3.39 1.15 9.60
CA THR A 261 -4.56 1.17 10.50
C THR A 261 -4.59 2.34 11.48
N ALA A 262 -3.46 3.02 11.70
CA ALA A 262 -3.37 4.17 12.60
C ALA A 262 -3.76 5.50 11.92
N ILE A 263 -3.85 5.55 10.59
CA ILE A 263 -4.22 6.76 9.84
C ILE A 263 -5.68 7.10 10.11
N ASP A 264 -6.07 8.27 10.59
CA ASP A 264 -7.47 8.49 10.97
C ASP A 264 -8.49 8.22 9.84
N PRO A 265 -9.68 7.66 10.13
CA PRO A 265 -10.71 7.40 9.11
C PRO A 265 -11.07 8.60 8.20
N PRO A 266 -11.12 9.86 8.69
CA PRO A 266 -11.32 11.03 7.83
C PRO A 266 -10.21 11.31 6.82
N ASN A 267 -9.10 10.58 6.85
CA ASN A 267 -8.01 10.66 5.86
C ASN A 267 -8.02 9.49 4.89
N ARG A 268 -9.04 8.63 5.00
CA ARG A 268 -9.25 7.48 4.14
C ARG A 268 -10.44 7.73 3.22
N GLN A 269 -10.46 7.02 2.10
CA GLN A 269 -11.66 6.87 1.27
C GLN A 269 -12.04 5.40 1.13
N PHE A 270 -13.16 5.08 0.48
CA PHE A 270 -13.54 3.69 0.28
C PHE A 270 -12.98 3.14 -1.02
N PHE A 271 -12.50 1.90 -0.96
CA PHE A 271 -12.21 1.05 -2.09
C PHE A 271 -13.19 -0.12 -2.03
N SER A 272 -14.25 -0.07 -2.84
CA SER A 272 -15.35 -1.03 -2.74
C SER A 272 -15.22 -2.11 -3.81
N CYS A 273 -15.23 -3.35 -3.36
CA CYS A 273 -15.10 -4.55 -4.16
C CYS A 273 -16.41 -5.34 -4.09
N VAL A 274 -17.13 -5.50 -5.21
CA VAL A 274 -18.30 -6.37 -5.25
C VAL A 274 -17.84 -7.83 -5.24
N THR A 275 -18.20 -8.55 -4.19
CA THR A 275 -17.89 -9.97 -4.03
C THR A 275 -19.13 -10.79 -4.36
N GLY A 276 -18.97 -11.90 -5.07
CA GLY A 276 -20.07 -12.77 -5.52
C GLY A 276 -20.77 -13.58 -4.42
N GLY A 277 -20.72 -13.10 -3.17
CA GLY A 277 -21.18 -13.80 -1.97
C GLY A 277 -20.34 -15.02 -1.59
N PRO A 278 -20.68 -15.70 -0.47
CA PRO A 278 -19.94 -16.85 0.05
C PRO A 278 -19.89 -18.05 -0.91
N THR A 279 -20.87 -18.14 -1.81
CA THR A 279 -21.02 -19.26 -2.75
C THR A 279 -20.26 -19.06 -4.07
N GLY A 280 -19.65 -17.89 -4.30
CA GLY A 280 -18.85 -17.60 -5.50
C GLY A 280 -19.61 -17.61 -6.84
N ASN A 281 -20.94 -17.78 -6.79
CA ASN A 281 -21.78 -17.98 -7.97
C ASN A 281 -22.37 -16.69 -8.54
N LEU A 282 -22.35 -15.58 -7.80
CA LEU A 282 -22.67 -14.26 -8.35
C LEU A 282 -21.41 -13.66 -8.98
N LYS A 283 -20.98 -14.24 -10.09
CA LYS A 283 -20.01 -13.59 -10.95
C LYS A 283 -20.73 -12.40 -11.61
N ALA A 284 -20.45 -11.19 -11.16
CA ALA A 284 -20.26 -10.09 -12.10
C ALA A 284 -18.76 -10.10 -12.44
N PRO A 285 -18.28 -11.01 -13.31
CA PRO A 285 -16.84 -11.28 -13.48
C PRO A 285 -16.09 -10.13 -14.17
N SER A 286 -16.76 -9.00 -14.38
CA SER A 286 -16.29 -7.82 -15.09
C SER A 286 -16.51 -6.51 -14.32
N GLN A 287 -17.04 -6.53 -13.09
CA GLN A 287 -17.21 -5.29 -12.33
C GLN A 287 -15.88 -4.86 -11.70
N LEU A 288 -15.42 -3.66 -12.08
CA LEU A 288 -14.26 -3.04 -11.47
C LEU A 288 -14.59 -2.57 -10.04
N PRO A 289 -13.60 -2.55 -9.13
CA PRO A 289 -13.75 -1.87 -7.85
C PRO A 289 -14.12 -0.40 -8.03
N VAL A 290 -14.76 0.18 -7.02
CA VAL A 290 -15.21 1.59 -7.02
C VAL A 290 -14.46 2.36 -5.94
N ILE A 291 -13.88 3.49 -6.30
CA ILE A 291 -13.30 4.45 -5.35
C ILE A 291 -14.11 5.77 -5.34
N CYS A 292 -14.06 6.50 -4.23
CA CYS A 292 -14.96 7.63 -3.99
C CYS A 292 -14.42 8.99 -4.46
N GLN A 293 -13.11 9.14 -4.55
CA GLN A 293 -12.45 10.41 -4.85
C GLN A 293 -11.30 10.16 -5.82
N CYS A 294 -11.41 10.73 -7.02
CA CYS A 294 -10.35 10.71 -8.03
C CYS A 294 -9.49 11.96 -7.89
N PRO A 295 -8.20 11.89 -8.21
CA PRO A 295 -7.49 13.10 -8.56
C PRO A 295 -8.04 13.69 -9.87
N THR A 296 -8.20 15.01 -9.92
CA THR A 296 -8.55 15.75 -11.15
C THR A 296 -7.31 16.04 -12.01
N GLY A 297 -6.12 15.79 -11.47
CA GLY A 297 -4.83 15.98 -12.13
C GLY A 297 -3.67 15.55 -11.25
N PHE A 298 -2.45 15.78 -11.74
CA PHE A 298 -1.21 15.50 -11.02
C PHE A 298 -0.47 16.80 -10.67
N GLY A 299 0.41 16.73 -9.68
CA GLY A 299 1.16 17.89 -9.22
C GLY A 299 0.28 19.00 -8.71
N THR A 300 0.62 20.23 -9.11
CA THR A 300 -0.09 21.45 -8.71
C THR A 300 -1.46 21.62 -9.37
N ASN A 301 -1.77 20.82 -10.40
CA ASN A 301 -3.04 20.88 -11.13
C ASN A 301 -4.15 20.05 -10.47
N GLN A 302 -3.84 19.41 -9.35
CA GLN A 302 -4.78 18.60 -8.60
C GLN A 302 -5.69 19.48 -7.73
N LEU A 303 -6.97 19.54 -8.10
CA LEU A 303 -7.97 20.41 -7.48
C LEU A 303 -8.89 19.63 -6.52
N ASN A 304 -8.93 18.30 -6.59
CA ASN A 304 -9.68 17.52 -5.62
C ASN A 304 -8.93 17.42 -4.28
N LEU A 305 -9.16 18.40 -3.41
CA LEU A 305 -8.59 18.44 -2.06
C LEU A 305 -9.09 17.29 -1.16
N TYR A 306 -10.15 16.58 -1.56
CA TYR A 306 -10.67 15.41 -0.84
C TYR A 306 -10.02 14.09 -1.24
N TYR A 307 -9.11 14.11 -2.21
CA TYR A 307 -8.39 12.92 -2.63
C TYR A 307 -7.35 12.49 -1.57
N THR A 308 -7.20 11.18 -1.43
CA THR A 308 -6.22 10.50 -0.57
C THR A 308 -5.90 9.13 -1.18
N PRO A 309 -4.63 8.69 -1.23
CA PRO A 309 -4.29 7.34 -1.70
C PRO A 309 -4.62 6.27 -0.66
N VAL A 310 -4.89 6.62 0.60
CA VAL A 310 -5.20 5.65 1.67
C VAL A 310 -6.68 5.31 1.64
N MET A 311 -7.01 4.02 1.61
CA MET A 311 -8.39 3.55 1.44
C MET A 311 -8.75 2.42 2.39
N ASN A 312 -10.01 2.36 2.83
CA ASN A 312 -10.58 1.16 3.44
C ASN A 312 -11.07 0.25 2.31
N LEU A 313 -10.49 -0.95 2.22
CA LEU A 313 -10.97 -2.00 1.33
C LEU A 313 -12.23 -2.62 1.92
N ILE A 314 -13.34 -2.43 1.21
CA ILE A 314 -14.65 -2.92 1.60
C ILE A 314 -15.08 -4.00 0.63
N TYR A 315 -15.45 -5.16 1.16
CA TYR A 315 -16.15 -6.18 0.37
C TYR A 315 -17.65 -5.96 0.47
N LEU A 316 -18.30 -5.89 -0.68
CA LEU A 316 -19.74 -5.77 -0.83
C LEU A 316 -20.30 -7.15 -1.15
N ASN A 317 -20.87 -7.80 -0.14
CA ASN A 317 -21.53 -9.09 -0.29
C ASN A 317 -23.04 -8.89 -0.54
N PRO A 318 -23.71 -9.77 -1.29
CA PRO A 318 -25.16 -9.78 -1.42
C PRO A 318 -25.86 -9.70 -0.05
N GLY A 319 -26.73 -8.72 0.11
CA GLY A 319 -27.54 -8.52 1.31
C GLY A 319 -28.89 -9.23 1.24
N PRO A 320 -29.72 -9.08 2.28
CA PRO A 320 -31.04 -9.74 2.35
C PRO A 320 -32.00 -9.27 1.25
N ASN A 321 -31.84 -8.03 0.77
CA ASN A 321 -32.65 -7.47 -0.31
C ASN A 321 -31.98 -7.62 -1.67
N PHE A 322 -30.95 -8.48 -1.77
CA PHE A 322 -30.28 -8.70 -3.05
C PHE A 322 -31.27 -9.36 -4.03
N PRO A 323 -31.52 -8.77 -5.21
CA PRO A 323 -32.57 -9.26 -6.09
C PRO A 323 -32.24 -10.67 -6.61
N SER A 324 -33.19 -11.59 -6.54
CA SER A 324 -33.07 -12.94 -7.11
C SER A 324 -33.44 -12.92 -8.59
N PHE A 325 -32.52 -12.53 -9.48
CA PHE A 325 -32.78 -12.57 -10.93
C PHE A 325 -31.63 -13.17 -11.74
N PRO A 326 -31.92 -14.08 -12.70
CA PRO A 326 -30.90 -14.72 -13.54
C PRO A 326 -30.30 -13.80 -14.63
N ASN A 327 -30.87 -12.61 -14.86
CA ASN A 327 -30.49 -11.72 -15.97
C ASN A 327 -30.08 -10.30 -15.53
N MET A 328 -29.65 -10.10 -14.28
CA MET A 328 -29.00 -8.84 -13.96
C MET A 328 -27.64 -8.78 -14.69
N GLN A 329 -27.62 -8.12 -15.85
CA GLN A 329 -26.62 -7.07 -16.01
C GLN A 329 -26.80 -6.19 -14.78
N LEU A 330 -26.01 -6.44 -13.72
CA LEU A 330 -25.97 -5.56 -12.56
C LEU A 330 -25.96 -4.14 -13.13
N CYS A 331 -26.85 -3.26 -12.69
CA CYS A 331 -26.56 -1.83 -12.78
C CYS A 331 -25.18 -1.70 -12.14
N LEU A 332 -24.16 -1.54 -12.99
CA LEU A 332 -22.79 -1.55 -12.56
C LEU A 332 -22.73 -0.48 -11.48
N VAL A 333 -22.41 -0.89 -10.26
CA VAL A 333 -22.12 0.09 -9.22
C VAL A 333 -20.81 0.71 -9.66
N THR A 334 -20.92 1.88 -10.29
CA THR A 334 -19.81 2.60 -10.93
C THR A 334 -19.42 3.85 -10.13
N SER A 335 -20.22 4.20 -9.11
CA SER A 335 -20.01 5.38 -8.29
C SER A 335 -20.15 5.07 -6.81
N CYS A 336 -19.45 5.84 -5.99
CA CYS A 336 -19.51 5.71 -4.54
C CYS A 336 -20.92 6.00 -3.98
N ASN A 337 -21.65 6.95 -4.56
CA ASN A 337 -23.03 7.22 -4.18
C ASN A 337 -23.95 6.01 -4.44
N ALA A 338 -23.75 5.31 -5.57
CA ALA A 338 -24.48 4.09 -5.87
C ALA A 338 -24.11 2.97 -4.87
N VAL A 339 -22.84 2.82 -4.49
CA VAL A 339 -22.41 1.89 -3.43
C VAL A 339 -23.16 2.18 -2.13
N GLN A 340 -23.11 3.42 -1.66
CA GLN A 340 -23.74 3.80 -0.38
C GLN A 340 -25.26 3.62 -0.40
N THR A 341 -25.90 3.96 -1.51
CA THR A 341 -27.34 3.74 -1.71
C THR A 341 -27.67 2.25 -1.66
N ALA A 342 -26.87 1.41 -2.31
CA ALA A 342 -27.10 -0.03 -2.34
C ALA A 342 -26.88 -0.68 -0.96
N ILE A 343 -25.89 -0.22 -0.17
CA ILE A 343 -25.72 -0.62 1.22
C ILE A 343 -26.94 -0.20 2.06
N THR A 344 -27.37 1.06 1.95
CA THR A 344 -28.49 1.61 2.73
C THR A 344 -29.80 0.89 2.42
N LYS A 345 -30.02 0.48 1.17
CA LYS A 345 -31.18 -0.32 0.74
C LYS A 345 -31.08 -1.81 1.12
N GLY A 346 -30.00 -2.24 1.76
CA GLY A 346 -29.77 -3.65 2.12
C GLY A 346 -29.52 -4.56 0.91
N ILE A 347 -29.19 -3.98 -0.25
CA ILE A 347 -28.80 -4.73 -1.46
C ILE A 347 -27.44 -5.37 -1.22
N TYR A 348 -26.51 -4.62 -0.63
CA TYR A 348 -25.21 -5.16 -0.20
C TYR A 348 -25.02 -5.02 1.30
N THR A 349 -24.28 -5.97 1.87
CA THR A 349 -23.63 -5.83 3.17
C THR A 349 -22.17 -5.45 2.94
N ALA A 350 -21.68 -4.48 3.69
CA ALA A 350 -20.31 -4.01 3.62
C ALA A 350 -19.48 -4.64 4.75
N THR A 351 -18.31 -5.16 4.41
CA THR A 351 -17.34 -5.67 5.38
C THR A 351 -16.02 -4.96 5.16
N ASP A 352 -15.53 -4.25 6.18
CA ASP A 352 -14.19 -3.67 6.17
C ASP A 352 -13.16 -4.79 6.34
N ILE A 353 -12.23 -4.89 5.40
CA ILE A 353 -11.26 -5.99 5.33
C ILE A 353 -9.88 -5.52 5.78
N ALA A 354 -9.49 -4.34 5.34
CA ALA A 354 -8.15 -3.79 5.52
C ALA A 354 -8.10 -2.32 5.14
N VAL A 355 -7.16 -1.60 5.72
CA VAL A 355 -6.64 -0.35 5.14
C VAL A 355 -5.56 -0.67 4.12
N ILE A 356 -5.63 -0.04 2.94
CA ILE A 356 -4.68 -0.19 1.85
C ILE A 356 -4.11 1.17 1.46
N ASN A 357 -2.87 1.18 1.00
CA ASN A 357 -2.31 2.28 0.22
C ASN A 357 -2.59 1.98 -1.26
N ALA A 358 -3.37 2.82 -1.93
CA ALA A 358 -3.85 2.57 -3.29
C ALA A 358 -3.81 3.83 -4.19
N PRO A 359 -2.63 4.41 -4.45
CA PRO A 359 -2.53 5.65 -5.19
C PRO A 359 -3.03 5.51 -6.63
N VAL A 360 -3.73 6.53 -7.10
CA VAL A 360 -4.24 6.61 -8.48
C VAL A 360 -3.11 7.06 -9.41
N LEU A 361 -2.92 6.33 -10.50
CA LEU A 361 -1.85 6.56 -11.48
C LEU A 361 -2.28 7.45 -12.63
N ASP A 362 -3.47 7.19 -13.15
CA ASP A 362 -4.11 7.90 -14.27
C ASP A 362 -5.59 7.54 -14.31
N CYS A 363 -6.36 8.41 -14.94
CA CYS A 363 -7.79 8.25 -15.17
C CYS A 363 -8.09 8.54 -16.63
N GLN A 364 -8.94 7.71 -17.23
CA GLN A 364 -9.49 7.91 -18.56
C GLN A 364 -11.00 7.97 -18.46
N ARG A 365 -11.62 8.96 -19.11
CA ARG A 365 -13.07 9.13 -19.10
C ARG A 365 -13.78 7.88 -19.59
N ALA A 366 -14.65 7.31 -18.77
CA ALA A 366 -15.31 6.05 -19.05
C ALA A 366 -16.83 6.22 -19.09
N PHE A 367 -17.38 6.27 -20.31
CA PHE A 367 -18.81 6.35 -20.61
C PHE A 367 -19.53 7.63 -20.10
N PRO A 368 -20.62 8.05 -20.75
CA PRO A 368 -21.60 8.93 -20.10
C PRO A 368 -22.26 8.20 -18.93
N VAL A 369 -22.64 8.95 -17.89
CA VAL A 369 -23.27 8.45 -16.66
C VAL A 369 -24.48 7.56 -16.99
N CYS A 370 -24.54 6.35 -16.41
CA CYS A 370 -25.81 5.61 -16.35
C CYS A 370 -26.69 6.36 -15.33
N ASP A 371 -27.65 7.13 -15.81
CA ASP A 371 -28.72 7.67 -14.94
C ASP A 371 -29.53 6.48 -14.41
N PRO A 372 -29.71 6.37 -13.08
CA PRO A 372 -30.45 5.27 -12.46
C PRO A 372 -31.95 5.27 -12.78
#